data_AF-A0A540K8T6-F1
#
_entry.id   AF-A0A540K8T6-F1
#
_cell.length_a   1.000
_cell.length_b   1.000
_cell.length_c   1.000
_cell.angle_alpha   90.00
_cell.angle_beta   90.00
_cell.angle_gamma   90.00
#
_symmetry.space_group_name_H-M   'P 1'
#
loop_
_entity.id
_entity.type
_entity.pdbx_description
1 polymer ?
#
loop_
_entity_poly.entity_id
_entity_poly.type
_entity_poly.pdbx_seq_one_letter_code
_entity_poly.pdbx_strand_id
1 'polypeptide(L)' 'MNLMRGIDLKKVAEKIKGASGAELKSVCTEAGMFALRERRIHVTQEDFEMAVAKVMKTETKNMSLRKLWN' A
#
# COMPACT_ATOMS: atom_id res chain seq x y z
N MET A 1 12.69 -1.44 6.74
CA MET A 1 12.02 -1.57 5.43
C MET A 1 13.05 -1.22 4.38
N ASN A 2 13.44 -2.15 3.51
CA ASN A 2 14.34 -1.83 2.40
C ASN A 2 13.48 -1.44 1.20
N LEU A 3 13.83 -0.36 0.52
CA LEU A 3 13.11 0.12 -0.65
C LEU A 3 13.83 -0.35 -1.91
N MET A 4 13.07 -0.79 -2.91
CA MET A 4 13.60 -0.97 -4.26
C MET A 4 14.04 0.38 -4.82
N ARG A 5 15.13 0.40 -5.60
CA ARG A 5 15.53 1.62 -6.32
C ARG A 5 14.46 2.01 -7.33
N GLY A 6 14.20 3.30 -7.46
CA GLY A 6 13.25 3.85 -8.44
C GLY A 6 11.80 3.96 -7.96
N ILE A 7 11.53 3.82 -6.66
CA ILE A 7 10.21 4.16 -6.10
C ILE A 7 9.98 5.67 -6.25
N ASP A 8 8.83 6.03 -6.81
CA ASP A 8 8.36 7.40 -6.95
C ASP A 8 7.44 7.75 -5.77
N LEU A 9 8.06 8.26 -4.71
CA LEU A 9 7.34 8.70 -3.51
C LEU A 9 6.49 9.95 -3.75
N LYS A 10 6.76 10.75 -4.79
CA LYS A 10 5.90 11.90 -5.14
C LYS A 10 4.54 11.42 -5.63
N LYS A 11 4.52 10.40 -6.50
CA LYS A 11 3.27 9.75 -6.93
C LYS A 11 2.49 9.14 -5.76
N VAL A 12 3.19 8.54 -4.80
CA VAL A 12 2.54 8.02 -3.58
C VAL A 12 1.93 9.16 -2.76
N ALA A 13 2.69 10.24 -2.55
CA ALA A 13 2.24 11.43 -1.80
C ALA A 13 0.99 12.08 -2.43
N GLU A 14 0.90 12.12 -3.76
CA GLU A 14 -0.26 12.64 -4.47
C GLU A 14 -1.54 11.82 -4.21
N LYS A 15 -1.41 10.50 -4.00
CA LYS A 15 -2.52 9.58 -3.72
C LYS A 15 -2.98 9.58 -2.25
N ILE A 16 -2.19 10.16 -1.33
CA ILE A 16 -2.50 10.24 0.11
C ILE A 16 -2.80 11.68 0.57
N LYS A 17 -3.23 12.55 -0.35
CA LYS A 17 -3.65 13.91 0.01
C LYS A 17 -4.80 13.87 1.02
N GLY A 18 -4.69 14.67 2.08
CA GLY A 18 -5.66 14.72 3.17
C GLY A 18 -5.48 13.65 4.24
N ALA A 19 -4.50 12.75 4.10
CA ALA A 19 -4.15 11.80 5.14
C ALA A 19 -3.58 12.49 6.38
N SER A 20 -4.01 12.03 7.54
CA SER A 20 -3.37 12.31 8.83
C SER A 20 -2.00 11.61 8.94
N GLY A 21 -1.18 12.06 9.90
CA GLY A 21 0.10 11.39 10.19
C GLY A 21 -0.06 9.91 10.59
N ALA A 22 -1.19 9.54 11.19
CA ALA A 22 -1.51 8.16 11.54
C ALA A 22 -1.80 7.29 10.30
N GLU A 23 -2.50 7.83 9.31
CA GLU A 23 -2.76 7.15 8.04
C GLU A 23 -1.47 7.01 7.23
N LEU A 24 -0.61 8.03 7.17
CA LEU A 24 0.70 7.94 6.53
C LEU A 24 1.54 6.82 7.14
N LYS A 25 1.59 6.73 8.48
CA LYS A 25 2.28 5.64 9.18
C LYS A 25 1.69 4.28 8.80
N SER A 26 0.36 4.19 8.76
CA SER A 26 -0.34 2.96 8.41
C SER A 26 -0.02 2.52 6.97
N VAL A 27 0.05 3.45 6.01
CA VAL A 27 0.47 3.16 4.62
C VAL A 27 1.86 2.54 4.59
N CYS A 28 2.83 3.13 5.30
CA CYS A 28 4.19 2.59 5.36
C CYS A 28 4.23 1.19 6.01
N THR A 29 3.46 0.96 7.07
CA THR A 29 3.38 -0.37 7.69
C THR A 29 2.78 -1.40 6.74
N GLU A 30 1.68 -1.05 6.06
CA GLU A 30 0.99 -1.95 5.13
C GLU A 30 1.83 -2.29 3.90
N ALA A 31 2.56 -1.32 3.33
CA ALA A 31 3.47 -1.56 2.20
C ALA A 31 4.55 -2.59 2.57
N GLY A 32 5.08 -2.52 3.79
CA GLY A 32 6.01 -3.54 4.32
C GLY A 32 5.35 -4.91 4.46
N MET A 33 4.09 -4.95 4.90
CA MET A 33 3.33 -6.20 5.06
C MET A 33 2.93 -6.84 3.73
N PHE A 34 2.70 -6.06 2.66
CA PHE A 34 2.52 -6.59 1.31
C PHE A 34 3.80 -7.28 0.82
N ALA A 35 4.95 -6.61 0.92
CA ALA A 35 6.23 -7.19 0.53
C ALA A 35 6.55 -8.47 1.34
N LEU A 36 6.31 -8.46 2.65
CA LEU A 36 6.56 -9.61 3.51
C LEU A 36 5.67 -10.81 3.15
N ARG A 37 4.38 -10.57 2.83
CA ARG A 37 3.46 -11.64 2.42
C ARG A 37 3.91 -12.36 1.15
N GLU A 38 4.58 -11.64 0.26
CA GLU A 38 5.18 -12.20 -0.96
C GLU A 38 6.62 -12.67 -0.76
N ARG A 39 7.10 -12.76 0.49
CA ARG A 39 8.46 -13.17 0.85
C ARG A 39 9.55 -12.29 0.22
N ARG A 40 9.23 -11.03 -0.08
CA ARG A 40 10.17 -10.03 -0.59
C ARG A 40 10.81 -9.26 0.58
N ILE A 41 12.10 -8.95 0.46
CA ILE A 41 12.84 -8.12 1.43
C ILE A 41 12.90 -6.64 1.03
N HIS A 42 12.55 -6.33 -0.22
CA HIS A 42 12.44 -4.99 -0.76
C HIS A 42 10.99 -4.64 -1.08
N VAL A 43 10.59 -3.45 -0.66
CA VAL A 43 9.29 -2.86 -0.96
C VAL A 43 9.37 -2.19 -2.33
N THR A 44 8.35 -2.40 -3.13
CA THR A 44 8.23 -1.91 -4.50
C THR A 44 7.18 -0.79 -4.58
N GLN A 45 7.08 -0.16 -5.75
CA GLN A 45 6.04 0.85 -6.01
C GLN A 45 4.64 0.27 -5.79
N GLU A 46 4.39 -0.95 -6.26
CA GLU A 46 3.08 -1.62 -6.20
C GLU A 46 2.63 -1.84 -4.75
N ASP A 47 3.56 -2.18 -3.85
CA ASP A 47 3.24 -2.34 -2.43
C ASP A 47 2.72 -1.05 -1.80
N PHE A 48 3.31 0.10 -2.14
CA PHE A 48 2.81 1.40 -1.70
C PHE A 48 1.44 1.69 -2.29
N GLU A 49 1.21 1.39 -3.57
CA GLU A 49 -0.09 1.62 -4.21
C GLU A 49 -1.20 0.77 -3.58
N MET A 50 -0.92 -0.50 -3.29
CA MET A 50 -1.83 -1.39 -2.56
C MET A 50 -2.07 -0.91 -1.13
N ALA A 51 -1.03 -0.45 -0.44
CA ALA A 51 -1.13 0.09 0.91
C ALA A 51 -1.97 1.36 0.99
N VAL A 52 -1.77 2.29 0.05
CA VAL A 52 -2.60 3.49 -0.09
C VAL A 52 -4.05 3.12 -0.32
N ALA A 53 -4.33 2.22 -1.28
CA ALA A 53 -5.69 1.77 -1.56
C ALA A 53 -6.36 1.11 -0.34
N LYS A 54 -5.60 0.34 0.45
CA LYS A 54 -6.09 -0.30 1.67
C LYS A 54 -6.38 0.70 2.80
N VAL A 55 -5.48 1.65 3.05
CA VAL A 55 -5.57 2.57 4.20
C VAL A 55 -6.52 3.73 3.92
N MET A 56 -6.43 4.34 2.74
CA MET A 56 -7.18 5.54 2.40
C MET A 56 -8.65 5.27 2.06
N LYS A 57 -9.11 4.01 2.09
CA LYS A 57 -10.51 3.58 1.92
C LYS A 57 -11.32 4.48 0.97
N THR A 58 -11.05 4.43 -0.34
CA THR A 58 -12.15 4.71 -1.28
C THR A 58 -13.08 3.52 -1.19
N GLU A 59 -14.33 3.69 -0.77
CA GLU A 59 -15.31 2.63 -0.49
C GLU A 59 -15.28 1.50 -1.54
N THR A 60 -14.52 0.43 -1.31
CA THR A 60 -14.66 -0.80 -2.08
C THR A 60 -14.62 -1.95 -1.11
N LYS A 61 -15.82 -2.38 -0.74
CA LYS A 61 -16.12 -3.60 0.01
C LYS A 61 -15.24 -4.75 -0.49
N ASN A 62 -14.51 -5.37 0.43
CA ASN A 62 -13.98 -6.73 0.37
C ASN A 62 -13.54 -7.26 -1.01
N MET A 63 -12.34 -6.87 -1.45
CA MET A 63 -11.64 -7.54 -2.55
C MET A 63 -11.38 -9.04 -2.28
N SER A 64 -11.47 -9.48 -1.01
CA SER A 64 -11.41 -10.88 -0.59
C SER A 64 -12.61 -11.72 -1.05
N LEU A 65 -13.78 -11.11 -1.29
CA LEU A 65 -14.97 -11.84 -1.74
C LEU A 65 -15.00 -12.10 -3.25
N ARG A 66 -14.31 -11.28 -4.05
CA ARG A 66 -14.31 -11.42 -5.52
C ARG A 66 -13.38 -12.53 -6.03
N LYS A 67 -12.37 -12.93 -5.26
CA LYS A 67 -11.45 -14.03 -5.62
C LYS A 67 -11.94 -15.42 -5.22
N LEU A 68 -13.02 -15.50 -4.43
CA LEU A 68 -13.56 -16.77 -3.93
C LEU A 68 -14.63 -17.37 -4.86
N TRP A 69 -15.10 -16.61 -5.85
CA TRP A 69 -16.20 -16.96 -6.75
C TRP A 69 -15.83 -16.84 -8.24
N ASN A 70 -14.53 -16.78 -8.57
CA ASN A 70 -14.02 -16.83 -9.95
C ASN A 70 -13.04 -17.99 -10.10
#